data_AF-A0A497F6S8-F1
#
_entry.id   AF-A0A497F6S8-F1
#
_cell.length_a   1.000
_cell.length_b   1.000
_cell.length_c   1.000
_cell.angle_alpha   90.00
_cell.angle_beta   90.00
_cell.angle_gamma   90.00
#
_symmetry.space_group_name_H-M   'P 1'
#
loop_
_entity.id
_entity.type
_entity.pdbx_description
1 polymer ?
#
loop_
_entity_poly.entity_id
_entity_poly.type
_entity_poly.pdbx_seq_one_letter_code
_entity_poly.pdbx_strand_id
1 'polypeptide(L)'
;MSVLDEETKHFLFELADRLGWRKSRVLEAYELAKKAEILEIKEEDNEVIGIRIKLESQSRKGEFYYVLVGKYGAKCNCEFSTIKKGICKHIAAAIIVWYAVSMIKYGKKINLDELSWLKESEEGM
;
A
#
# COMPACT_ATOMS: atom_id res chain seq x y z
N MET A 1 20.64 -3.69 13.86
CA MET A 1 19.31 -3.75 13.21
C MET A 1 18.32 -3.13 14.17
N SER A 2 17.59 -2.08 13.75
CA SER A 2 16.59 -1.41 14.59
C SER A 2 15.29 -2.22 14.62
N VAL A 3 14.51 -2.10 15.69
CA VAL A 3 13.19 -2.77 15.85
C VAL A 3 12.25 -2.45 14.68
N LEU A 4 12.31 -1.22 14.17
CA LEU A 4 11.58 -0.76 12.98
C LEU A 4 11.85 -1.58 11.71
N ASP A 5 13.06 -2.13 11.55
CA ASP A 5 13.42 -2.94 10.37
C ASP A 5 12.75 -4.32 10.41
N GLU A 6 12.67 -4.94 11.60
CA GLU A 6 12.03 -6.24 11.79
C GLU A 6 10.50 -6.14 11.71
N GLU A 7 9.89 -5.12 12.32
CA GLU A 7 8.44 -4.90 12.21
C GLU A 7 8.02 -4.62 10.76
N THR A 8 8.82 -3.85 10.03
CA THR A 8 8.58 -3.58 8.61
C THR A 8 8.66 -4.87 7.78
N LYS A 9 9.67 -5.73 8.00
CA LYS A 9 9.76 -7.03 7.31
C LYS A 9 8.55 -7.90 7.61
N HIS A 10 8.13 -7.99 8.87
CA HIS A 10 6.95 -8.76 9.25
C HIS A 10 5.70 -8.24 8.55
N PHE A 11 5.49 -6.93 8.53
CA PHE A 11 4.37 -6.31 7.81
C PHE A 11 4.40 -6.61 6.32
N LEU A 12 5.57 -6.54 5.66
CA LEU A 12 5.70 -6.84 4.24
C LEU A 12 5.40 -8.32 3.92
N PHE A 13 5.75 -9.25 4.81
CA PHE A 13 5.41 -10.66 4.63
C PHE A 13 3.92 -10.91 4.82
N GLU A 14 3.31 -10.33 5.85
CA GLU A 14 1.87 -10.40 6.08
C GLU A 14 1.08 -9.82 4.88
N LEU A 15 1.55 -8.70 4.32
CA LEU A 15 0.97 -8.13 3.12
C LEU A 15 1.14 -9.04 1.90
N ALA A 16 2.29 -9.72 1.75
CA ALA A 16 2.51 -10.66 0.67
C ALA A 16 1.55 -11.85 0.75
N ASP A 17 1.42 -12.44 1.94
CA ASP A 17 0.53 -13.57 2.20
C ASP A 17 -0.92 -13.16 1.96
N ARG A 18 -1.33 -11.98 2.45
CA ARG A 18 -2.70 -11.48 2.25
C ARG A 18 -3.04 -11.24 0.78
N LEU A 19 -2.08 -10.79 -0.02
CA LEU A 19 -2.27 -10.53 -1.44
C LEU A 19 -2.11 -11.79 -2.32
N GLY A 20 -1.68 -12.93 -1.76
CA GLY A 20 -1.28 -14.09 -2.54
C GLY A 20 -0.06 -13.81 -3.44
N TRP A 21 0.78 -12.84 -3.07
CA TRP A 21 1.91 -12.39 -3.89
C TRP A 21 3.22 -13.05 -3.47
N ARG A 22 4.11 -13.26 -4.43
CA ARG A 22 5.52 -13.57 -4.13
C ARG A 22 6.15 -12.41 -3.36
N LYS A 23 6.95 -12.72 -2.35
CA LYS A 23 7.69 -11.73 -1.53
C LYS A 23 8.46 -10.72 -2.37
N SER A 24 9.10 -11.15 -3.47
CA SER A 24 9.80 -10.27 -4.40
C SER A 24 8.92 -9.16 -4.98
N ARG A 25 7.66 -9.47 -5.29
CA ARG A 25 6.69 -8.49 -5.84
C ARG A 25 6.28 -7.44 -4.81
N VAL A 26 6.18 -7.83 -3.53
CA VAL A 26 5.94 -6.86 -2.45
C VAL A 26 7.17 -5.99 -2.18
N LEU A 27 8.38 -6.54 -2.30
CA LEU A 27 9.62 -5.75 -2.22
C LEU A 27 9.70 -4.71 -3.35
N GLU A 28 9.26 -5.03 -4.57
CA GLU A 28 9.13 -4.03 -5.64
C GLU A 28 8.16 -2.90 -5.27
N ALA A 29 7.03 -3.23 -4.64
CA ALA A 29 6.09 -2.23 -4.12
C ALA A 29 6.69 -1.40 -2.98
N TYR A 30 7.52 -1.99 -2.13
CA TYR A 30 8.26 -1.29 -1.08
C TYR A 30 9.26 -0.27 -1.65
N GLU A 31 10.05 -0.66 -2.67
CA GLU A 31 10.95 0.27 -3.34
C GLU A 31 10.19 1.41 -4.05
N LEU A 32 8.98 1.12 -4.53
CA LEU A 32 8.11 2.13 -5.11
C LEU A 32 7.54 3.08 -4.03
N ALA A 33 7.16 2.55 -2.86
CA ALA A 33 6.64 3.33 -1.73
C ALA A 33 7.64 4.39 -1.25
N LYS A 34 8.95 4.09 -1.27
CA LYS A 34 10.02 5.05 -0.92
C LYS A 34 10.06 6.29 -1.81
N LYS A 35 9.51 6.19 -3.02
CA LYS A 35 9.47 7.27 -4.01
C LYS A 35 8.12 8.00 -4.03
N ALA A 36 7.19 7.63 -3.14
CA ALA A 36 5.86 8.20 -3.09
C ALA A 36 5.88 9.63 -2.53
N GLU A 37 5.11 10.50 -3.17
CA GLU A 37 4.75 11.80 -2.62
C GLU A 37 3.40 11.64 -1.90
N ILE A 38 3.35 11.92 -0.60
CA ILE A 38 2.10 11.90 0.17
C ILE A 38 1.34 13.18 -0.13
N LEU A 39 0.13 13.05 -0.70
CA LEU A 39 -0.73 14.19 -1.01
C LEU A 39 -1.74 14.48 0.11
N GLU A 40 -2.21 13.44 0.80
CA GLU A 40 -3.23 13.57 1.83
C GLU A 40 -3.13 12.42 2.84
N ILE A 41 -3.36 12.73 4.12
CA ILE A 41 -3.49 11.77 5.21
C ILE A 41 -4.87 11.99 5.83
N LYS A 42 -5.68 10.93 5.94
CA LYS A 42 -6.99 10.95 6.59
C LYS A 42 -6.86 10.33 7.97
N GLU A 43 -7.38 11.03 8.98
CA GLU A 43 -7.20 10.67 10.38
C GLU A 43 -8.52 10.77 11.15
N GLU A 44 -8.73 9.84 12.07
CA GLU A 44 -9.88 9.76 12.97
C GLU A 44 -9.42 9.09 14.28
N ASP A 45 -9.90 9.54 15.43
CA ASP A 45 -9.64 8.92 16.75
C ASP A 45 -8.16 8.54 17.04
N ASN A 46 -7.22 9.42 16.68
CA ASN A 46 -5.77 9.20 16.78
C ASN A 46 -5.27 7.97 16.00
N GLU A 47 -5.83 7.76 14.82
CA GLU A 47 -5.44 6.73 13.88
C GLU A 47 -5.45 7.29 12.45
N VAL A 48 -4.54 6.82 11.61
CA VAL A 48 -4.59 7.10 10.17
C VAL A 48 -5.57 6.10 9.56
N ILE A 49 -6.68 6.56 9.00
CA ILE A 49 -7.72 5.73 8.38
C ILE A 49 -7.56 5.59 6.86
N GLY A 50 -6.64 6.33 6.27
CA GLY A 50 -6.29 6.23 4.86
C GLY A 50 -5.33 7.31 4.40
N ILE A 51 -4.80 7.13 3.20
CA ILE A 51 -3.87 8.07 2.57
C ILE A 51 -4.13 8.22 1.08
N ARG A 52 -3.72 9.36 0.54
CA ARG A 52 -3.58 9.58 -0.89
C ARG A 52 -2.12 9.84 -1.22
N ILE A 53 -1.60 9.09 -2.18
CA ILE A 53 -0.22 9.24 -2.66
C ILE A 53 -0.18 9.47 -4.17
N LYS A 54 0.96 9.99 -4.60
CA LYS A 54 1.33 10.16 -6.00
C LYS A 54 2.65 9.42 -6.26
N LEU A 55 2.69 8.69 -7.37
CA LEU A 55 3.81 7.87 -7.79
C LEU A 55 4.13 8.17 -9.25
N GLU A 56 5.39 8.44 -9.58
CA GLU A 56 5.80 8.58 -10.97
C GLU A 56 5.77 7.21 -11.68
N SER A 57 5.34 7.19 -12.94
CA SER A 57 5.34 6.00 -13.76
C SER A 57 6.78 5.54 -14.04
N GLN A 58 7.06 4.27 -13.76
CA GLN A 58 8.39 3.70 -14.02
C GLN A 58 8.73 3.57 -15.51
N SER A 59 7.71 3.58 -16.39
CA SER A 59 7.89 3.41 -17.84
C SER A 59 7.77 4.73 -18.61
N ARG A 60 7.19 5.78 -18.02
CA ARG A 60 6.89 7.04 -18.70
C ARG A 60 7.21 8.22 -17.80
N LYS A 61 8.30 8.91 -18.10
CA LYS A 61 8.76 10.07 -17.32
C LYS A 61 7.72 11.20 -17.36
N GLY A 62 7.43 11.80 -16.21
CA GLY A 62 6.46 12.89 -16.10
C GLY A 62 4.98 12.45 -16.08
N GLU A 63 4.68 11.15 -16.20
CA GLU A 63 3.35 10.62 -15.95
C GLU A 63 3.23 10.14 -14.50
N PHE A 64 2.08 10.37 -13.86
CA PHE A 64 1.87 10.05 -12.46
C PHE A 64 0.63 9.18 -12.24
N TYR A 65 0.78 8.19 -11.37
CA TYR A 65 -0.31 7.44 -10.79
C TYR A 65 -0.69 8.04 -9.44
N TYR A 66 -1.99 8.19 -9.24
CA TYR A 66 -2.60 8.62 -8.00
C TYR A 66 -3.29 7.43 -7.37
N VAL A 67 -3.02 7.23 -6.09
CA VAL A 67 -3.54 6.10 -5.33
C VAL A 67 -4.20 6.63 -4.07
N LEU A 68 -5.42 6.17 -3.81
CA LEU A 68 -6.12 6.36 -2.55
C LEU A 68 -6.29 4.98 -1.93
N VAL A 69 -5.87 4.81 -0.68
CA VAL A 69 -6.13 3.61 0.12
C VAL A 69 -6.65 4.01 1.48
N GLY A 70 -7.54 3.22 2.05
CA GLY A 70 -8.03 3.44 3.40
C GLY A 70 -8.92 2.30 3.87
N LYS A 71 -9.49 2.46 5.06
CA LYS A 71 -10.35 1.47 5.72
C LYS A 71 -11.42 0.88 4.80
N TYR A 72 -12.04 1.72 3.97
CA TYR A 72 -13.19 1.35 3.15
C TYR A 72 -12.86 0.89 1.73
N GLY A 73 -11.61 0.99 1.28
CA GLY A 73 -11.24 0.57 -0.07
C GLY A 73 -9.94 1.15 -0.58
N ALA A 74 -9.63 0.77 -1.83
CA ALA A 74 -8.53 1.32 -2.59
C ALA A 74 -8.97 1.73 -4.00
N LYS A 75 -8.34 2.77 -4.54
CA LYS A 75 -8.46 3.19 -5.93
C LYS A 75 -7.08 3.58 -6.46
N CYS A 76 -6.77 3.13 -7.67
CA CYS A 76 -5.60 3.58 -8.42
C CYS A 76 -6.02 3.90 -9.85
N ASN A 77 -5.49 4.99 -10.41
CA ASN A 77 -5.76 5.37 -11.80
C ASN A 77 -4.87 4.64 -12.82
N CYS A 78 -4.10 3.61 -12.42
CA CYS A 78 -3.35 2.81 -13.39
C CYS A 78 -4.29 1.88 -14.18
N GLU A 79 -3.84 1.44 -15.34
CA GLU A 79 -4.62 0.60 -16.25
C GLU A 79 -5.09 -0.70 -15.58
N PHE A 80 -4.20 -1.39 -14.87
CA PHE A 80 -4.53 -2.64 -14.18
C PHE A 80 -5.69 -2.48 -13.18
N SER A 81 -5.63 -1.45 -12.32
CA SER A 81 -6.67 -1.21 -11.32
C SER A 81 -7.97 -0.75 -11.97
N THR A 82 -7.87 0.08 -13.01
CA THR A 82 -9.05 0.63 -13.72
C THR A 82 -9.79 -0.44 -14.52
N ILE A 83 -9.05 -1.29 -15.25
CA ILE A 83 -9.63 -2.27 -16.18
C ILE A 83 -9.88 -3.62 -15.50
N LYS A 84 -8.88 -4.15 -14.77
CA LYS A 84 -8.95 -5.48 -14.18
C LYS A 84 -9.50 -5.48 -12.75
N LYS A 85 -9.78 -4.31 -12.17
CA LYS A 85 -10.30 -4.13 -10.80
C LYS A 85 -9.49 -4.83 -9.69
N GLY A 86 -8.26 -5.24 -9.98
CA GLY A 86 -7.39 -5.94 -9.03
C GLY A 86 -6.48 -5.00 -8.24
N ILE A 87 -5.85 -5.56 -7.20
CA ILE A 87 -4.81 -4.87 -6.44
C ILE A 87 -3.56 -4.76 -7.30
N CYS A 88 -3.10 -3.54 -7.58
CA CYS A 88 -1.87 -3.28 -8.31
C CYS A 88 -0.71 -2.96 -7.36
N LYS A 89 0.53 -2.98 -7.86
CA LYS A 89 1.72 -2.62 -7.05
C LYS A 89 1.65 -1.21 -6.47
N HIS A 90 0.94 -0.28 -7.10
CA HIS A 90 0.75 1.08 -6.59
C HIS A 90 -0.15 1.10 -5.36
N ILE A 91 -1.19 0.25 -5.31
CA ILE A 91 -2.05 0.08 -4.13
C ILE A 91 -1.24 -0.54 -2.99
N ALA A 92 -0.47 -1.60 -3.27
CA ALA A 92 0.43 -2.18 -2.27
C ALA A 92 1.46 -1.14 -1.75
N ALA A 93 2.04 -0.32 -2.63
CA ALA A 93 2.93 0.77 -2.24
C ALA A 93 2.23 1.78 -1.33
N ALA A 94 0.98 2.15 -1.63
CA ALA A 94 0.20 3.04 -0.77
C ALA A 94 -0.11 2.42 0.60
N ILE A 95 -0.42 1.13 0.68
CA ILE A 95 -0.61 0.42 1.96
C ILE A 95 0.68 0.45 2.80
N ILE A 96 1.84 0.28 2.16
CA ILE A 96 3.15 0.37 2.81
C ILE A 96 3.43 1.78 3.33
N VAL A 97 3.14 2.82 2.54
CA VAL A 97 3.26 4.21 3.00
C VAL A 97 2.31 4.46 4.17
N TRP A 98 1.08 3.94 4.10
CA TRP A 98 0.10 4.09 5.17
C TRP A 98 0.63 3.47 6.45
N TYR A 99 1.19 2.26 6.38
CA TYR A 99 1.79 1.58 7.54
C TYR A 99 2.90 2.42 8.15
N ALA A 100 3.83 2.91 7.33
CA ALA A 100 4.94 3.72 7.80
C ALA A 100 4.46 5.00 8.49
N VAL A 101 3.48 5.70 7.91
CA VAL A 101 2.90 6.91 8.50
C VAL A 101 2.20 6.58 9.82
N SER A 102 1.39 5.54 9.89
CA SER A 102 0.68 5.14 11.13
C SER A 102 1.66 4.81 12.26
N MET A 103 2.75 4.10 11.95
CA MET A 103 3.80 3.77 12.92
C MET A 103 4.56 5.01 13.39
N ILE A 104 4.93 5.91 12.47
CA ILE A 104 5.67 7.14 12.82
C ILE A 104 4.82 8.09 13.65
N LYS A 105 3.55 8.27 13.27
CA LYS A 105 2.68 9.30 13.86
C LYS A 105 2.04 8.86 15.18
N TYR A 106 1.63 7.59 15.26
CA TYR A 106 0.83 7.07 16.36
C TYR A 106 1.39 5.81 17.02
N GLY A 107 2.46 5.20 16.47
CA GLY A 107 2.97 3.92 16.97
C GLY A 107 1.97 2.77 16.81
N LYS A 108 1.02 2.90 15.87
CA LYS A 108 -0.05 1.93 15.63
C LYS A 108 0.15 1.24 14.29
N LYS A 109 0.20 -0.08 14.30
CA LYS A 109 0.24 -0.91 13.08
C LYS A 109 -1.16 -0.98 12.46
N ILE A 110 -1.22 -0.95 11.13
CA ILE A 110 -2.46 -1.20 10.39
C ILE A 110 -2.86 -2.66 10.57
N ASN A 111 -4.11 -2.90 10.94
CA ASN A 111 -4.70 -4.22 10.94
C ASN A 111 -5.21 -4.60 9.54
N LEU A 112 -4.51 -5.49 8.83
CA LEU A 112 -4.91 -5.92 7.49
C LEU A 112 -6.22 -6.74 7.50
N ASP A 113 -6.60 -7.33 8.64
CA ASP A 113 -7.88 -8.06 8.85
C ASP A 113 -9.10 -7.15 8.77
N GLU A 114 -8.94 -5.87 9.10
CA GLU A 114 -10.01 -4.88 8.97
C GLU A 114 -10.20 -4.39 7.53
N LEU A 115 -9.25 -4.67 6.63
CA LEU A 115 -9.33 -4.33 5.21
C LEU A 115 -10.00 -5.47 4.45
N SER A 116 -11.32 -5.58 4.59
CA SER A 116 -12.12 -6.64 3.95
C SER A 116 -12.01 -6.67 2.43
N TRP A 117 -11.70 -5.53 1.81
CA TRP A 117 -11.46 -5.37 0.38
C TRP A 117 -10.07 -5.84 -0.07
N LEU A 118 -9.14 -6.09 0.86
CA LEU A 118 -7.77 -6.53 0.58
C LEU A 118 -7.65 -8.05 0.44
N LYS A 119 -8.76 -8.78 0.37
CA LYS A 119 -8.74 -10.24 0.18
C LYS A 119 -8.18 -10.59 -1.20
N GLU A 120 -7.66 -11.81 -1.30
CA GLU A 120 -7.13 -12.38 -2.54
C GLU A 120 -8.02 -11.99 -3.72
N SER A 121 -7.42 -11.29 -4.68
CA SER A 121 -8.03 -11.24 -6.01
C SER A 121 -8.06 -12.68 -6.51
N GLU A 122 -9.24 -13.29 -6.54
CA GLU A 122 -9.53 -14.48 -7.33
C GLU A 122 -9.17 -14.16 -8.78
N GLU A 123 -7.91 -14.37 -9.18
CA GLU A 123 -7.45 -14.55 -10.57
C GLU A 123 -5.92 -14.64 -10.57
N GLY A 124 -5.43 -15.88 -10.45
CA GLY A 124 -4.02 -16.24 -10.52
C GLY A 124 -3.78 -17.74 -10.59
N MET A 125 -4.73 -18.51 -11.14
CA MET A 125 -4.50 -19.84 -11.71
C MET A 125 -4.65 -19.75 -13.23
#